data_AF-A0A7C7INJ4-F1
#
_entry.id   AF-A0A7C7INJ4-F1
#
_cell.length_a   1.000
_cell.length_b   1.000
_cell.length_c   1.000
_cell.angle_alpha   90.00
_cell.angle_beta   90.00
_cell.angle_gamma   90.00
#
_symmetry.space_group_name_H-M   'P 1'
#
loop_
_entity.id
_entity.type
_entity.pdbx_description
1 polymer ?
#
loop_
_entity_poly.entity_id
_entity_poly.type
_entity_poly.pdbx_seq_one_letter_code
_entity_poly.pdbx_strand_id
1 'polypeptide(L)' 'MAITEQQLAIKIEEAYDAVSGDSNVNPEEARKQVAEDLAAAIAQFVIGRQTTGVSSDGATVNTTING' A
#
# COMPACT_ATOMS: atom_id res chain seq x y z
N MET A 1 -3.91 8.95 -8.85
CA MET A 1 -2.44 8.88 -9.05
C MET A 1 -1.90 8.03 -7.93
N ALA A 2 -1.04 7.05 -8.22
CA ALA A 2 -0.43 6.25 -7.18
C ALA A 2 0.35 7.14 -6.20
N ILE A 3 0.31 6.82 -4.90
CA ILE A 3 1.12 7.52 -3.90
C ILE A 3 2.60 7.20 -4.12
N THR A 4 3.49 8.09 -3.65
CA THR A 4 4.94 7.85 -3.69
C THR A 4 5.37 6.84 -2.62
N GLU A 5 6.61 6.35 -2.71
CA GLU A 5 7.20 5.49 -1.67
C GLU A 5 7.31 6.21 -0.32
N GLN A 6 7.61 7.51 -0.31
CA GLN A 6 7.63 8.29 0.94
C GLN A 6 6.23 8.40 1.56
N GLN A 7 5.20 8.60 0.73
CA GLN A 7 3.82 8.64 1.21
C GLN A 7 3.35 7.26 1.70
N LEU A 8 3.79 6.17 1.06
CA LEU A 8 3.54 4.81 1.54
C LEU A 8 4.20 4.59 2.91
N ALA A 9 5.46 4.98 3.09
CA ALA A 9 6.17 4.85 4.35
C ALA A 9 5.46 5.60 5.49
N ILE A 10 5.03 6.84 5.23
CA ILE A 10 4.24 7.64 6.19
C ILE A 10 2.95 6.91 6.58
N LYS A 11 2.21 6.35 5.61
CA LYS A 11 0.97 5.61 5.89
C LYS A 11 1.18 4.33 6.69
N ILE A 12 2.29 3.65 6.47
CA ILE A 12 2.68 2.48 7.25
C ILE A 12 2.96 2.90 8.71
N GLU A 13 3.71 3.99 8.92
CA GLU A 13 3.98 4.54 10.25
C GLU A 13 2.68 4.94 10.97
N GLU A 14 1.80 5.69 10.29
CA GLU A 14 0.48 6.08 10.79
C GLU A 14 -0.37 4.87 11.25
N ALA A 15 -0.32 3.75 10.52
CA ALA A 15 -1.05 2.53 10.87
C ALA A 15 -0.56 1.90 12.19
N TYR A 16 0.75 1.89 12.43
CA TYR A 16 1.30 1.40 13.70
C TYR A 16 1.04 2.39 14.84
N ASP A 17 1.20 3.68 14.59
CA ASP A 17 0.98 4.71 15.59
C ASP A 17 -0.45 4.72 16.11
N ALA A 18 -1.43 4.47 15.23
CA ALA A 18 -2.85 4.39 15.56
C ALA A 18 -3.19 3.39 16.67
N VAL A 19 -2.39 2.33 16.83
CA VAL A 19 -2.62 1.28 17.84
C VAL A 19 -1.54 1.23 18.93
N SER A 20 -0.43 1.96 18.77
CA SER A 20 0.76 1.88 19.65
C SER A 20 0.56 2.48 21.04
N GLY A 21 -0.37 3.44 21.18
CA GLY A 21 -0.52 4.25 22.39
C GLY A 21 -1.72 3.90 23.29
N ASP A 22 -2.64 3.04 22.84
CA ASP A 22 -3.86 2.72 23.58
C ASP A 22 -3.77 1.34 24.24
N SER A 23 -3.54 1.35 25.55
CA SER A 23 -3.46 0.13 26.38
C SER A 23 -4.80 -0.58 26.54
N ASN A 24 -5.92 0.02 26.12
CA ASN A 24 -7.24 -0.59 26.18
C ASN A 24 -7.63 -1.33 24.91
N VAL A 25 -6.87 -1.18 23.82
CA VAL A 25 -7.17 -1.88 22.56
C VAL A 25 -6.81 -3.35 22.70
N ASN A 26 -7.75 -4.22 22.32
CA ASN A 26 -7.49 -5.65 22.23
C ASN A 26 -6.39 -5.90 21.20
N PRO A 27 -5.30 -6.63 21.55
CA PRO A 27 -4.22 -6.92 20.61
C PRO A 27 -4.67 -7.58 19.30
N GLU A 28 -5.74 -8.38 19.31
CA GLU A 28 -6.29 -9.00 18.10
C GLU A 28 -6.94 -7.96 17.18
N GLU A 29 -7.73 -7.05 17.74
CA GLU A 29 -8.35 -5.95 16.99
C GLU A 29 -7.29 -4.97 16.48
N ALA A 30 -6.29 -4.64 17.29
CA ALA A 30 -5.15 -3.82 16.86
C ALA A 30 -4.44 -4.43 15.65
N ARG A 31 -4.10 -5.72 15.69
CA ARG A 31 -3.43 -6.39 14.57
C ARG A 31 -4.30 -6.41 13.31
N LYS A 32 -5.60 -6.60 13.47
CA LYS A 32 -6.55 -6.58 12.36
C LYS A 32 -6.60 -5.19 11.72
N GLN A 33 -6.73 -4.14 12.54
CA GLN A 33 -6.74 -2.75 12.07
C GLN A 33 -5.46 -2.41 11.30
N VAL A 34 -4.29 -2.71 11.86
CA VAL A 34 -3.00 -2.51 11.19
C VAL A 34 -2.97 -3.24 9.84
N ALA A 35 -3.42 -4.49 9.78
CA ALA A 35 -3.43 -5.25 8.53
C ALA A 35 -4.35 -4.61 7.46
N GLU A 36 -5.52 -4.11 7.85
CA GLU A 36 -6.45 -3.41 6.96
C GLU A 36 -5.86 -2.10 6.44
N ASP A 37 -5.22 -1.31 7.32
CA ASP A 37 -4.59 -0.04 6.96
C ASP A 37 -3.38 -0.23 6.03
N LEU A 38 -2.56 -1.26 6.29
CA LEU A 38 -1.46 -1.64 5.40
C LEU A 38 -1.98 -2.06 4.01
N ALA A 39 -3.03 -2.88 3.96
CA ALA A 39 -3.62 -3.30 2.69
C ALA A 39 -4.15 -2.10 1.89
N ALA A 40 -4.80 -1.16 2.56
CA ALA A 40 -5.30 0.07 1.94
C ALA A 40 -4.14 0.96 1.42
N ALA A 41 -3.08 1.14 2.21
CA ALA A 41 -1.91 1.93 1.81
C ALA A 41 -1.20 1.31 0.60
N ILE A 42 -1.01 -0.02 0.60
CA ILE A 42 -0.42 -0.75 -0.53
C ILE A 42 -1.30 -0.63 -1.77
N ALA A 43 -2.61 -0.75 -1.64
CA ALA A 43 -3.53 -0.57 -2.76
C ALA A 43 -3.39 0.83 -3.37
N GLN A 44 -3.31 1.89 -2.55
CA GLN A 44 -3.08 3.26 -3.03
C GLN A 44 -1.71 3.46 -3.70
N PHE A 45 -0.70 2.70 -3.29
CA PHE A 45 0.62 2.71 -3.90
C PHE A 45 0.65 1.97 -5.24
N VAL A 46 -0.11 0.88 -5.37
CA VAL A 46 -0.08 0.01 -6.55
C VAL A 46 -1.05 0.50 -7.64
N ILE A 47 -2.26 0.92 -7.25
CA ILE A 47 -3.30 1.33 -8.19
C ILE A 47 -2.89 2.63 -8.90
N GLY A 48 -2.92 2.61 -10.23
CA GLY A 48 -2.51 3.73 -11.06
C GLY A 48 -1.00 3.84 -11.28
N ARG A 49 -0.18 2.87 -10.84
CA ARG A 49 1.21 2.75 -11.31
C ARG A 49 1.23 2.28 -12.75
N GLN A 50 2.04 2.94 -13.57
CA GLN A 50 2.43 2.44 -14.88
C GLN A 50 3.60 1.47 -14.71
N THR A 51 3.50 0.34 -15.39
CA THR A 51 4.57 -0.64 -15.52
C THR A 51 4.94 -0.78 -16.98
N THR A 52 6.23 -0.85 -17.25
CA THR A 52 6.78 -1.11 -18.59
C THR A 52 7.32 -2.53 -18.63
N GLY A 53 6.99 -3.25 -19.70
CA GLY A 53 7.50 -4.57 -19.99
C GLY A 53 7.99 -4.66 -21.44
N VAL A 54 8.74 -5.70 -21.74
CA VAL A 54 9.14 -6.02 -23.12
C VAL A 54 8.48 -7.33 -23.49
N SER A 55 7.72 -7.35 -24.57
CA SER A 55 7.12 -8.57 -25.10
C SER A 55 8.16 -9.48 -25.74
N SER A 56 7.82 -10.74 -25.97
CA SER A 56 8.74 -11.75 -26.54
C SER A 56 9.23 -11.42 -27.95
N ASP A 57 8.56 -10.53 -28.66
CA ASP A 57 8.93 -10.00 -29.99
C ASP A 57 9.73 -8.68 -29.91
N GLY A 58 10.04 -8.19 -28.71
CA GLY A 58 10.88 -7.00 -28.48
C GLY A 58 10.12 -5.66 -28.41
N ALA A 59 8.78 -5.66 -28.46
CA ALA A 59 8.02 -4.42 -28.30
C ALA A 59 7.91 -3.99 -26.83
N THR A 60 8.02 -2.69 -26.57
CA THR A 60 7.74 -2.12 -25.24
C THR A 60 6.23 -2.06 -25.02
N VAL A 61 5.76 -2.67 -23.93
CA VAL A 61 4.37 -2.65 -23.49
C VAL A 61 4.26 -1.79 -22.24
N ASN A 62 3.41 -0.75 -22.30
CA ASN A 62 3.06 0.06 -21.13
C ASN A 62 1.66 -0.36 -20.66
N THR A 63 1.53 -0.69 -19.38
CA THR A 63 0.23 -0.98 -18.78
C THR A 63 0.07 -0.23 -17.47
N THR A 64 -1.19 0.01 -17.08
CA THR A 64 -1.55 0.66 -15.81
C THR A 64 -2.31 -0.34 -14.97
N ILE A 65 -1.96 -0.44 -13.68
CA ILE A 65 -2.68 -1.30 -12.76
C ILE A 65 -4.03 -0.66 -12.42
N ASN A 66 -5.12 -1.31 -12.82
CA ASN A 66 -6.48 -0.97 -12.45
C ASN A 66 -6.91 -1.91 -11.31
N GLY A 67 -7.37 -1.33 -10.20
CA GLY A 67 -7.86 -2.06 -9.03
C GLY A 67 -9.36 -2.26 -9.06
#